data_AF-A0A2T5GK18-F1
#
_entry.id   AF-A0A2T5GK18-F1
#
_cell.length_a   1.000
_cell.length_b   1.000
_cell.length_c   1.000
_cell.angle_alpha   90.00
_cell.angle_beta   90.00
_cell.angle_gamma   90.00
#
_symmetry.space_group_name_H-M   'P 1'
#
loop_
_entity.id
_entity.type
_entity.pdbx_description
1 polymer ?
#
loop_
_entity_poly.entity_id
_entity_poly.type
_entity_poly.pdbx_seq_one_letter_code
_entity_poly.pdbx_strand_id
1 'polypeptide(L)'
;MDQFLAALDQLPIGYSEGRYAGHRWGVTLDMAADRRRCWLWGEQLGGTGRVSFNLYRLADGPVLRPCEMPAETVIAFVLAYRPDPDLITPPRPASVDPVRRRGRLLICALPIVRAALAGSFALPG
;
A
#
# COMPACT_ATOMS: atom_id res chain seq x y z
N MET A 1 3.96 16.27 4.18
CA MET A 1 4.18 14.83 4.40
C MET A 1 3.28 14.31 5.51
N ASP A 2 3.20 14.97 6.67
CA ASP A 2 2.40 14.47 7.81
C ASP A 2 0.91 14.29 7.49
N GLN A 3 0.30 15.24 6.77
CA GLN A 3 -1.10 15.12 6.33
C GLN A 3 -1.33 13.91 5.43
N PHE A 4 -0.36 13.60 4.56
CA PHE A 4 -0.42 12.41 3.69
C PHE A 4 -0.35 11.13 4.52
N LEU A 5 0.58 11.06 5.48
CA LEU A 5 0.71 9.90 6.37
C LEU A 5 -0.54 9.70 7.22
N ALA A 6 -1.08 10.78 7.79
CA ALA A 6 -2.30 10.75 8.56
C ALA A 6 -3.50 10.27 7.72
N ALA A 7 -3.67 10.78 6.50
CA ALA A 7 -4.72 10.33 5.59
C ALA A 7 -4.56 8.85 5.21
N LEU A 8 -3.34 8.41 4.91
CA LEU A 8 -3.03 7.02 4.59
C LEU A 8 -3.36 6.07 5.75
N ASP A 9 -3.09 6.48 6.99
CA ASP A 9 -3.38 5.70 8.19
C ASP A 9 -4.89 5.56 8.48
N GLN A 10 -5.73 6.40 7.87
CA GLN A 10 -7.19 6.31 7.95
C GLN A 10 -7.81 5.48 6.82
N LEU A 11 -7.05 5.11 5.79
CA LEU A 11 -7.58 4.30 4.70
C LEU A 11 -7.82 2.85 5.17
N PRO A 12 -8.89 2.21 4.69
CA PRO A 12 -9.16 0.81 5.01
C PRO A 12 -8.04 -0.08 4.47
N ILE A 13 -7.54 -0.98 5.33
CA ILE A 13 -6.57 -2.01 4.93
C ILE A 13 -7.32 -3.10 4.16
N GLY A 14 -6.74 -3.56 3.06
CA GLY A 14 -7.38 -4.49 2.12
C GLY A 14 -7.98 -3.77 0.92
N TYR A 15 -8.98 -4.40 0.30
CA TYR A 15 -9.66 -3.85 -0.87
C TYR A 15 -10.86 -2.99 -0.47
N SER A 16 -10.94 -1.81 -1.06
CA SER A 16 -12.06 -0.88 -0.90
C SER A 16 -12.37 -0.20 -2.23
N GLU A 17 -13.64 0.11 -2.46
CA GLU A 17 -14.02 1.00 -3.55
C GLU A 17 -14.32 2.40 -3.01
N GLY A 18 -14.10 3.41 -3.84
CA GLY A 18 -14.31 4.79 -3.44
C GLY A 18 -14.29 5.73 -4.63
N ARG A 19 -14.22 7.02 -4.33
CA ARG A 19 -14.17 8.07 -5.34
C ARG A 19 -12.93 8.94 -5.22
N TYR A 20 -12.40 9.32 -6.37
CA TYR A 20 -11.34 10.32 -6.50
C TYR A 20 -11.54 11.07 -7.82
N ALA A 21 -11.47 12.40 -7.77
CA ALA A 21 -11.65 13.30 -8.92
C ALA A 21 -12.93 13.01 -9.75
N GLY A 22 -14.04 12.67 -9.08
CA GLY A 22 -15.33 12.37 -9.73
C GLY A 22 -15.44 10.97 -10.35
N HIS A 23 -14.38 10.16 -10.30
CA HIS A 23 -14.38 8.80 -10.82
C HIS A 23 -14.44 7.76 -9.69
N ARG A 24 -14.90 6.54 -10.01
CA ARG A 24 -14.86 5.39 -9.11
C ARG A 24 -13.49 4.73 -9.18
N TRP A 25 -12.97 4.31 -8.04
CA TRP A 25 -11.67 3.68 -7.91
C TRP A 25 -11.74 2.46 -7.00
N GLY A 26 -11.09 1.37 -7.39
CA GLY A 26 -10.78 0.24 -6.54
C GLY A 26 -9.37 0.42 -5.97
N VAL A 27 -9.24 0.42 -4.64
CA VAL A 27 -7.99 0.64 -3.92
C VAL A 27 -7.69 -0.55 -3.03
N THR A 28 -6.52 -1.13 -3.21
CA THR A 28 -5.92 -2.12 -2.32
C THR A 28 -4.81 -1.46 -1.51
N LEU A 29 -4.96 -1.45 -0.19
CA LEU A 29 -3.92 -1.01 0.74
C LEU A 29 -3.39 -2.21 1.53
N ASP A 30 -2.12 -2.54 1.34
CA ASP A 30 -1.40 -3.48 2.18
C ASP A 30 -0.54 -2.70 3.18
N MET A 31 -0.74 -2.96 4.47
CA MET A 31 -0.02 -2.31 5.54
C MET A 31 0.60 -3.38 6.44
N ALA A 32 1.92 -3.31 6.63
CA ALA A 32 2.62 -4.21 7.53
C ALA A 32 2.10 -4.04 8.98
N ALA A 33 2.14 -5.11 9.77
CA ALA A 33 1.69 -5.09 11.17
C ALA A 33 2.43 -4.03 12.02
N ASP A 34 3.68 -3.74 11.69
CA ASP A 34 4.50 -2.70 12.33
C ASP A 34 4.21 -1.28 11.81
N ARG A 35 3.36 -1.13 10.79
CA ARG A 35 3.05 0.11 10.05
C ARG A 35 4.27 0.83 9.45
N ARG A 36 5.43 0.18 9.40
CA ARG A 36 6.66 0.78 8.86
C ARG A 36 6.75 0.67 7.35
N ARG A 37 5.96 -0.23 6.76
CA ARG A 37 5.91 -0.47 5.32
C ARG A 37 4.47 -0.55 4.89
N CYS A 38 4.14 0.12 3.79
CA CYS A 38 2.88 -0.09 3.11
C CYS A 38 3.04 0.04 1.60
N TRP A 39 2.11 -0.59 0.91
CA TRP A 39 1.95 -0.49 -0.53
C TRP A 39 0.48 -0.20 -0.81
N LEU A 40 0.24 0.71 -1.75
CA LEU A 40 -1.09 0.99 -2.26
C LEU A 40 -1.13 0.74 -3.77
N TRP A 41 -2.20 0.10 -4.21
CA TRP A 41 -2.59 0.00 -5.61
C TRP A 41 -4.01 0.52 -5.79
N GLY A 42 -4.19 1.49 -6.66
CA GLY A 42 -5.48 2.05 -7.04
C GLY A 42 -5.69 1.94 -8.55
N GLU A 43 -6.86 1.51 -8.97
CA GLU A 43 -7.27 1.50 -10.37
C GLU A 43 -8.63 2.18 -10.54
N GLN A 44 -8.77 2.92 -11.63
CA GLN A 44 -10.02 3.57 -11.98
C GLN A 44 -11.00 2.53 -12.52
N LEU A 45 -12.14 2.37 -11.85
CA LEU A 45 -13.17 1.43 -12.27
C LEU A 45 -13.89 1.99 -13.50
N GLY A 46 -13.77 1.27 -14.62
CA GLY A 46 -14.31 1.70 -15.92
C GLY A 46 -13.44 2.74 -16.65
N GLY A 47 -12.19 2.94 -16.22
CA GLY A 47 -11.23 3.81 -16.89
C GLY A 47 -9.86 3.15 -17.05
N THR A 48 -8.85 3.95 -17.41
CA THR A 48 -7.46 3.49 -17.57
C THR A 48 -6.53 4.06 -16.50
N GLY A 49 -7.04 4.90 -15.60
CA GLY A 49 -6.28 5.51 -14.52
C GLY A 49 -5.74 4.47 -13.54
N ARG A 50 -4.49 4.65 -13.12
CA ARG A 50 -3.81 3.81 -12.13
C ARG A 50 -3.00 4.70 -11.20
N VAL A 51 -2.94 4.32 -9.92
CA VAL A 51 -2.11 4.96 -8.92
C VAL A 51 -1.45 3.88 -8.07
N SER A 52 -0.12 3.93 -7.94
CA SER A 52 0.56 3.00 -7.04
C SER A 52 1.84 3.54 -6.45
N PHE A 53 2.11 3.14 -5.22
CA PHE A 53 3.32 3.53 -4.50
C PHE A 53 3.68 2.55 -3.38
N ASN A 54 4.95 2.58 -3.00
CA ASN A 54 5.46 2.00 -1.77
C ASN A 54 5.87 3.11 -0.80
N LEU A 55 5.59 2.96 0.48
CA LEU A 55 6.04 3.88 1.53
C LEU A 55 6.80 3.11 2.60
N TYR A 56 7.94 3.67 3.00
CA TYR A 56 8.79 3.15 4.06
C TYR A 56 8.97 4.21 5.14
N ARG A 57 8.60 3.91 6.38
CA ARG A 57 8.86 4.77 7.55
C ARG A 57 10.18 4.35 8.18
N LEU A 58 11.25 5.05 7.83
CA LEU A 58 12.61 4.81 8.32
C LEU A 58 12.93 5.73 9.51
N ALA A 59 14.03 5.47 10.21
CA ALA A 59 14.49 6.32 11.31
C ALA A 59 14.80 7.75 10.84
N ASP A 60 15.35 7.88 9.63
CA ASP A 60 15.71 9.17 9.02
C ASP A 60 14.54 9.86 8.30
N GLY A 61 13.34 9.27 8.36
CA GLY A 61 12.11 9.83 7.79
C GLY A 61 11.38 8.90 6.81
N PRO A 62 10.16 9.29 6.40
CA PRO A 62 9.35 8.55 5.44
C PRO A 62 9.91 8.67 4.02
N VAL A 63 10.01 7.54 3.32
CA VAL A 63 10.41 7.45 1.91
C VAL A 63 9.24 6.95 1.08
N LEU A 64 8.70 7.83 0.24
CA LEU A 64 7.64 7.52 -0.74
C LEU A 64 8.27 7.15 -2.09
N ARG A 65 7.85 6.03 -2.67
CA ARG A 65 8.28 5.54 -3.99
C ARG A 65 7.08 5.27 -4.88
N PRO A 66 6.67 6.24 -5.72
CA PRO A 66 5.70 6.02 -6.79
C PRO A 66 6.25 5.07 -7.86
N CYS A 67 5.38 4.29 -8.51
CA CYS A 67 5.82 3.33 -9.54
C CYS A 67 5.91 3.95 -10.95
N GLU A 68 4.90 4.72 -11.38
CA GLU A 68 4.77 5.19 -12.78
C GLU A 68 4.31 6.66 -12.89
N MET A 69 4.29 7.40 -11.78
CA MET A 69 3.74 8.77 -11.73
C MET A 69 4.46 9.65 -10.72
N PRO A 70 4.29 10.98 -10.80
CA PRO A 70 4.87 11.91 -9.84
C PRO A 70 4.38 11.66 -8.42
N ALA A 71 5.22 11.97 -7.43
CA ALA A 71 4.88 11.84 -6.02
C ALA A 71 3.70 12.73 -5.64
N GLU A 72 3.58 13.89 -6.27
CA GLU A 72 2.49 14.85 -6.09
C GLU A 72 1.14 14.24 -6.46
N THR A 73 1.07 13.48 -7.55
CA THR A 73 -0.15 12.77 -7.97
C THR A 73 -0.57 11.73 -6.95
N VAL A 74 0.40 10.96 -6.42
CA VAL A 74 0.16 9.98 -5.36
C VAL A 74 -0.34 10.64 -4.09
N ILE A 75 0.30 11.74 -3.67
CA ILE A 75 -0.07 12.48 -2.47
C ILE A 75 -1.48 13.06 -2.63
N ALA A 76 -1.78 13.70 -3.76
CA ALA A 76 -3.11 14.23 -4.06
C ALA A 76 -4.18 13.13 -4.06
N PHE A 77 -3.86 11.96 -4.62
CA PHE A 77 -4.76 10.80 -4.61
C PHE A 77 -5.11 10.39 -3.17
N VAL A 78 -4.13 10.13 -2.32
CA VAL A 78 -4.37 9.68 -0.94
C VAL A 78 -5.13 10.73 -0.11
N LEU A 79 -4.84 12.01 -0.30
CA LEU A 79 -5.52 13.09 0.42
C LEU A 79 -6.99 13.26 0.01
N ALA A 80 -7.32 13.02 -1.26
CA ALA A 80 -8.65 13.29 -1.81
C ALA A 80 -9.49 12.03 -2.05
N TYR A 81 -8.90 10.83 -2.02
CA TYR A 81 -9.65 9.57 -2.11
C TYR A 81 -10.61 9.46 -0.93
N ARG A 82 -11.84 9.03 -1.23
CA ARG A 82 -12.89 8.79 -0.26
C ARG A 82 -13.38 7.36 -0.43
N PRO A 83 -13.03 6.44 0.49
CA PRO A 83 -13.58 5.09 0.48
C PRO A 83 -15.09 5.17 0.72
N ASP A 84 -15.83 4.34 0.00
CA ASP A 84 -17.25 4.13 0.21
C ASP A 84 -17.42 3.06 1.30
N PRO A 85 -17.98 3.38 2.49
CA PRO A 85 -18.02 2.48 3.63
C PRO A 85 -18.78 1.18 3.33
N ASP A 86 -19.77 1.21 2.43
CA ASP A 86 -20.57 0.06 2.05
C ASP A 86 -19.85 -0.87 1.05
N LEU A 87 -18.74 -0.40 0.46
CA LEU A 87 -17.92 -1.12 -0.51
C LEU A 87 -16.48 -1.38 0.00
N ILE A 88 -16.27 -1.26 1.31
CA ILE A 88 -15.09 -1.83 1.94
C ILE A 88 -15.33 -3.33 1.99
N THR A 89 -14.55 -4.12 1.25
CA THR A 89 -14.56 -5.55 1.47
C THR A 89 -13.91 -5.77 2.82
N PRO A 90 -14.64 -6.22 3.87
CA PRO A 90 -14.01 -6.52 5.14
C PRO A 90 -12.89 -7.53 4.86
N PRO A 91 -11.74 -7.46 5.57
CA PRO A 91 -10.76 -8.52 5.49
C PRO A 91 -11.52 -9.82 5.70
N ARG A 92 -11.48 -10.71 4.71
CA ARG A 92 -12.19 -12.00 4.76
C ARG A 92 -11.94 -12.55 6.17
N PRO A 93 -12.97 -12.80 7.02
CA PRO A 93 -12.72 -13.31 8.36
C PRO A 93 -11.81 -14.52 8.17
N ALA A 94 -10.68 -14.56 8.89
CA ALA A 94 -9.70 -15.61 8.73
C ALA A 94 -10.45 -16.93 8.82
N SER A 95 -10.65 -17.59 7.67
CA SER A 95 -11.45 -18.80 7.63
C SER A 95 -10.73 -19.78 8.54
N VAL A 96 -11.39 -20.21 9.60
CA VAL A 96 -10.88 -21.26 10.48
C VAL A 96 -11.08 -22.58 9.73
N ASP A 97 -10.38 -22.76 8.61
CA ASP A 97 -10.44 -23.94 7.76
C ASP A 97 -9.11 -24.71 7.86
N PRO A 98 -9.09 -25.91 8.46
CA PRO A 98 -7.91 -26.75 8.54
C PRO A 98 -7.74 -27.54 7.24
N VAL A 99 -7.50 -26.87 6.11
CA VAL A 99 -7.04 -27.59 4.91
C VAL A 99 -6.08 -26.73 4.09
N ARG A 100 -4.81 -26.88 4.44
CA ARG A 100 -3.68 -26.48 3.62
C ARG A 100 -3.72 -27.31 2.33
N ARG A 101 -4.30 -26.76 1.25
CA ARG A 101 -4.07 -27.27 -0.11
C ARG A 101 -3.36 -26.22 -0.96
N ARG A 102 -2.34 -26.72 -1.62
CA ARG A 102 -1.32 -26.05 -2.42
C ARG A 102 -1.92 -25.29 -3.60
N GLY A 103 -1.28 -24.19 -3.95
CA GLY A 103 -1.11 -23.80 -5.34
C GLY A 103 -2.02 -22.67 -5.81
N ARG A 104 -1.39 -21.50 -5.97
CA ARG A 104 -1.52 -20.52 -7.06
C ARG A 104 -1.58 -19.09 -6.51
N LEU A 105 -0.46 -18.65 -5.97
CA LEU A 105 -0.13 -17.23 -5.89
C LEU A 105 0.35 -16.83 -7.28
N LEU A 106 -0.48 -16.11 -8.04
CA LEU A 106 -0.03 -15.48 -9.27
C LEU A 106 -0.70 -14.13 -9.44
N ILE A 107 -0.20 -13.16 -8.67
CA ILE A 107 0.03 -11.82 -9.19
C ILE A 107 1.52 -11.54 -8.88
N CYS A 108 2.36 -11.77 -9.89
CA CYS A 108 3.81 -11.54 -9.89
C CYS A 108 4.10 -10.07 -9.55
N ALA A 109 4.90 -9.81 -8.51
CA ALA A 109 6.36 -9.57 -8.52
C ALA A 109 6.71 -8.08 -8.75
N LEU A 110 7.43 -7.42 -7.84
CA LEU A 110 8.87 -7.60 -7.69
C LEU A 110 9.37 -7.58 -6.23
N PRO A 111 10.49 -8.28 -5.94
CA PRO A 111 11.16 -8.29 -4.64
C PRO A 111 12.15 -7.13 -4.55
N ILE A 112 11.84 -6.07 -3.80
CA ILE A 112 12.84 -5.09 -3.41
C ILE A 112 12.55 -4.67 -1.97
N VAL A 113 13.03 -5.43 -0.98
CA VAL A 113 13.85 -4.95 0.15
C VAL A 113 14.52 -6.17 0.82
N ARG A 114 15.62 -6.67 0.25
CA ARG A 114 16.76 -7.17 1.06
C ARG A 114 17.94 -6.27 0.74
N ALA A 115 18.01 -5.13 1.43
CA ALA A 115 19.22 -4.35 1.63
C ALA A 115 18.89 -3.21 2.58
N ALA A 116 19.26 -3.35 3.85
CA ALA A 116 19.60 -2.27 4.79
C ALA A 116 19.57 -2.80 6.25
N LEU A 117 20.30 -3.87 6.56
CA LEU A 117 20.77 -4.18 7.91
C LEU A 117 22.05 -5.02 7.77
N ALA A 118 23.13 -4.35 7.39
CA ALA A 118 24.51 -4.83 7.59
C ALA A 118 25.45 -3.63 7.38
N GLY A 119 25.41 -2.69 8.33
CA GLY A 119 26.53 -1.77 8.51
C GLY A 119 27.66 -2.55 9.16
N SER A 120 28.69 -2.90 8.39
CA SER A 120 29.99 -3.32 8.92
C SER A 120 30.66 -2.13 9.59
N PHE A 121 31.13 -2.28 10.83
CA PHE A 121 32.45 -1.80 11.25
C PHE A 121 32.80 -2.36 12.64
N ALA A 122 33.63 -3.40 12.67
CA ALA A 122 34.46 -3.75 13.82
C ALA A 122 35.59 -4.68 13.33
N LEU A 123 36.77 -4.10 13.08
CA LEU A 123 38.04 -4.81 13.27
C LEU A 123 38.42 -4.64 14.75
N PRO A 124 39.08 -5.62 15.36
CA PRO A 124 40.43 -5.30 15.80
C PRO A 124 41.44 -6.44 15.62
N GLY A 125 42.72 -6.04 15.51
CA GLY A 125 43.87 -6.85 15.89
C GLY A 125 44.67 -7.42 14.73
#